data_AF-A0A0G1N197-F1
#
_entry.id   AF-A0A0G1N197-F1
#
_cell.length_a   1.000
_cell.length_b   1.000
_cell.length_c   1.000
_cell.angle_alpha   90.00
_cell.angle_beta   90.00
_cell.angle_gamma   90.00
#
_symmetry.space_group_name_H-M   'P 1'
#
loop_
_entity.id
_entity.type
_entity.pdbx_description
1 polymer ?
#
loop_
_entity_poly.entity_id
_entity_poly.type
_entity_poly.pdbx_seq_one_letter_code
_entity_poly.pdbx_strand_id
1 'polypeptide(L)' 'MLPLDVIRKYYSNLSDEDLKKIQTFIYELCCGLMQHFYGEDWEKDSEELDFENKIG' A
#
# COMPACT_ATOMS: atom_id res chain seq x y z
N MET A 1 2.98 3.81 0.80
CA MET A 1 3.50 2.46 1.15
C MET A 1 3.33 2.18 2.63
N LEU A 2 2.94 0.96 3.01
CA LEU A 2 2.72 0.55 4.40
C LEU A 2 4.04 0.66 5.21
N PRO A 3 4.09 1.30 6.40
CA PRO A 3 5.34 1.43 7.15
C PRO A 3 5.94 0.07 7.58
N LEU A 4 7.27 -0.08 7.49
CA LEU A 4 7.95 -1.33 7.87
C LEU A 4 7.72 -1.72 9.33
N ASP A 5 7.56 -0.74 10.23
CA ASP A 5 7.28 -0.99 11.65
C ASP A 5 5.93 -1.67 11.88
N VAL A 6 4.96 -1.47 10.98
CA VAL A 6 3.67 -2.17 11.03
C VAL A 6 3.86 -3.64 10.66
N ILE A 7 4.67 -3.92 9.64
CA ILE A 7 4.97 -5.28 9.16
C ILE A 7 5.81 -6.02 10.20
N ARG A 8 6.77 -5.34 10.84
CA ARG A 8 7.66 -5.91 11.87
C ARG A 8 6.91 -6.43 13.09
N LYS A 9 5.73 -5.88 13.42
CA LYS A 9 4.87 -6.42 14.49
C LYS A 9 4.45 -7.87 14.24
N TYR A 10 4.31 -8.27 12.98
CA TYR A 10 3.91 -9.62 12.58
C TYR A 10 5.10 -10.51 12.23
N TYR A 11 6.21 -9.90 11.78
CA TYR A 11 7.42 -10.59 11.33
C TYR A 11 8.66 -10.08 12.07
N SER A 12 8.66 -10.19 13.40
CA SER A 12 9.67 -9.58 14.27
C SER A 12 11.11 -10.05 14.02
N ASN A 13 11.27 -11.26 13.50
CA ASN A 13 12.56 -11.95 13.38
C ASN A 13 13.16 -11.85 11.96
N LEU A 14 12.46 -11.22 11.03
CA LEU A 14 12.95 -11.06 9.66
C LEU A 14 13.88 -9.86 9.53
N SER A 15 14.80 -9.96 8.57
CA SER A 15 15.69 -8.86 8.20
C SER A 15 14.90 -7.72 7.55
N ASP A 16 15.42 -6.50 7.62
CA ASP A 16 14.82 -5.34 6.94
C ASP A 16 14.67 -5.56 5.44
N GLU A 17 15.58 -6.31 4.83
CA GLU A 17 15.51 -6.66 3.42
C GLU A 17 14.29 -7.55 3.12
N ASP A 18 14.04 -8.55 3.96
CA ASP A 18 12.88 -9.44 3.80
C ASP A 18 11.57 -8.72 4.14
N LEU A 19 11.58 -7.81 5.12
CA LEU A 19 10.43 -6.97 5.42
C LEU A 19 10.08 -6.05 4.23
N LYS A 20 11.07 -5.52 3.50
CA LYS A 20 10.85 -4.76 2.26
C LYS A 20 10.23 -5.62 1.15
N LYS A 21 10.66 -6.88 1.00
CA LYS A 21 10.03 -7.81 0.04
C LYS A 21 8.55 -8.02 0.36
N ILE A 22 8.21 -8.20 1.64
CA ILE A 22 6.81 -8.31 2.09
C ILE A 22 6.05 -7.01 1.84
N GLN A 23 6.67 -5.86 2.12
CA GLN A 23 6.08 -4.54 1.89
C GLN A 23 5.71 -4.33 0.42
N THR A 24 6.60 -4.70 -0.51
CA THR A 24 6.37 -4.65 -1.95
C THR A 24 5.25 -5.60 -2.37
N PHE A 25 5.28 -6.85 -1.89
CA PHE A 25 4.23 -7.82 -2.21
C PHE A 25 2.83 -7.36 -1.77
N ILE A 26 2.71 -6.81 -0.55
CA ILE A 26 1.44 -6.27 -0.06
C ILE A 26 0.97 -5.10 -0.93
N TYR A 27 1.88 -4.21 -1.32
CA TYR A 27 1.57 -3.09 -2.20
C TYR A 27 1.03 -3.58 -3.56
N GLU A 28 1.75 -4.50 -4.21
CA GLU A 28 1.34 -5.07 -5.51
C GLU A 28 -0.01 -5.80 -5.41
N LEU A 29 -0.24 -6.53 -4.33
CA LEU A 29 -1.52 -7.19 -4.08
C LEU A 29 -2.66 -6.18 -3.94
N CYS A 30 -2.45 -5.11 -3.16
CA CYS A 30 -3.42 -4.03 -3.02
C CYS A 30 -3.71 -3.37 -4.37
N CYS A 31 -2.69 -3.03 -5.16
CA CYS A 31 -2.87 -2.48 -6.50
C CYS A 31 -3.67 -3.43 -7.40
N GLY A 32 -3.36 -4.72 -7.40
CA GLY A 32 -4.08 -5.72 -8.19
C GLY A 32 -5.55 -5.86 -7.76
N LEU A 33 -5.84 -5.81 -6.46
CA LEU A 33 -7.22 -5.79 -5.96
C LEU A 33 -7.95 -4.52 -6.41
N MET A 34 -7.33 -3.35 -6.26
CA MET A 34 -7.94 -2.09 -6.66
C MET A 34 -8.22 -2.06 -8.16
N GLN A 35 -7.26 -2.49 -9.00
CA GLN A 35 -7.46 -2.62 -10.44
C GLN A 35 -8.58 -3.59 -10.79
N HIS A 36 -8.70 -4.72 -10.07
CA HIS A 36 -9.75 -5.70 -10.32
C HIS A 36 -11.16 -5.16 -10.02
N PHE A 37 -11.32 -4.40 -8.94
CA PHE A 37 -12.63 -3.92 -8.51
C PHE A 37 -13.01 -2.56 -9.10
N TYR A 38 -12.05 -1.67 -9.30
CA TYR A 38 -12.27 -0.27 -9.70
C TYR A 38 -11.79 0.04 -11.13
N GLY A 39 -11.19 -0.93 -11.83
CA GLY A 39 -10.70 -0.77 -13.20
C GLY A 39 -9.31 -0.14 -13.28
N GLU A 40 -8.78 0.05 -14.49
CA GLU A 40 -7.38 0.47 -14.72
C GLU A 40 -7.06 1.91 -14.29
N ASP A 41 -8.06 2.79 -14.18
CA ASP A 41 -7.89 4.20 -13.79
C ASP A 41 -8.07 4.45 -12.28
N TRP A 42 -8.14 3.40 -11.45
CA TRP A 42 -8.37 3.50 -10.00
C TRP A 42 -7.34 4.39 -9.26
N GLU A 43 -6.13 4.52 -9.80
CA GLU A 43 -5.08 5.37 -9.25
C GLU A 43 -5.39 6.87 -9.44
N LYS A 44 -6.08 7.27 -10.52
CA LYS A 44 -6.49 8.67 -10.74
C LYS A 44 -7.58 9.08 -9.75
N ASP A 45 -8.54 8.19 -9.50
CA ASP A 45 -9.60 8.42 -8.51
C ASP A 45 -9.01 8.51 -7.08
N SER A 46 -7.91 7.79 -6.81
CA SER A 46 -7.20 7.87 -5.52
C SER A 46 -6.44 9.18 -5.32
N GLU A 47 -5.88 9.78 -6.38
CA GLU A 47 -5.20 11.07 -6.29
C GLU A 47 -6.20 12.21 -5.99
N GLU A 48 -7.42 12.15 -6.53
CA GLU A 48 -8.48 13.14 -6.21
C GLU A 48 -8.94 13.04 -4.75
N LEU A 49 -8.96 11.84 -4.15
CA LEU A 49 -9.33 11.63 -2.74
C LEU A 49 -8.29 12.18 -1.75
N ASP A 50 -7.01 12.26 -2.14
CA ASP A 50 -5.95 12.81 -1.28
C ASP A 50 -5.96 14.36 -1.23
N PHE A 51 -6.69 15.03 -2.13
CA PHE A 51 -6.88 16.50 -2.11
C PHE A 51 -8.01 16.97 -1.19
N GLU A 52 -9.00 16.14 -0.86
CA GLU A 52 -10.09 16.53 0.06
C GLU A 52 -9.67 16.54 1.54
N ASN A 53 -8.47 16.07 1.89
CA ASN A 53 -7.92 16.18 3.25
C ASN A 53 -6.99 17.39 3.46
N LYS A 54 -6.96 18.33 2.51
CA LYS A 54 -6.39 19.67 2.72
C LYS A 54 -7.37 20.73 2.23
N ILE A 55 -8.40 21.02 3.01
CA ILE A 55 -9.00 22.34 3.32
C ILE A 55 -10.30 22.05 4.10
N GLY A 56 -10.30 22.34 5.40
CA GLY A 56 -11.47 22.26 6.28
C GLY A 56 -11.11 22.05 7.72
#